data_AF-A0A2W4PNA3-F1
#
_entry.id   AF-A0A2W4PNA3-F1
#
_cell.length_a   1.000
_cell.length_b   1.000
_cell.length_c   1.000
_cell.angle_alpha   90.00
_cell.angle_beta   90.00
_cell.angle_gamma   90.00
#
_symmetry.space_group_name_H-M   'P 1'
#
loop_
_entity.id
_entity.type
_entity.pdbx_description
1 polymer ?
#
loop_
_entity_poly.entity_id
_entity_poly.type
_entity_poly.pdbx_seq_one_letter_code
_entity_poly.pdbx_strand_id
1 'polypeptide(L)'
;RELVDEFCGGMEPGHELYAYLPGGASGGILPASMADLPLDFDTLQPHGCFIGSAAVIVLSKQDRARDAALNMMRFFEHESCGQCTPCRVGTAKAAQLMQAEKWDHATLEDLSQVMADASICGLGQAAPNPVRCVQKYFPEEV
;
A
#
# COMPACT_ATOMS: atom_id res chain seq x y z
N ARG A 1 3.81 -16.75 2.37
CA ARG A 1 4.18 -17.31 3.68
C ARG A 1 5.45 -18.12 3.52
N GLU A 2 5.42 -19.16 2.67
CA GLU A 2 6.57 -19.97 2.26
C GLU A 2 7.84 -19.13 1.96
N LEU A 3 7.72 -18.06 1.16
CA LEU A 3 8.85 -17.16 0.87
C LEU A 3 9.58 -16.66 2.13
N VAL A 4 8.84 -16.22 3.14
CA VAL A 4 9.41 -15.66 4.37
C VAL A 4 9.98 -16.79 5.23
N ASP A 5 9.20 -17.84 5.45
CA ASP A 5 9.52 -18.90 6.40
C ASP A 5 10.64 -19.81 5.91
N GLU A 6 10.66 -20.16 4.62
CA GLU A 6 11.61 -21.13 4.05
C GLU A 6 12.83 -20.47 3.39
N PHE A 7 12.65 -19.34 2.72
CA PHE A 7 13.69 -18.73 1.89
C PHE A 7 14.35 -17.50 2.52
N CYS A 8 13.68 -16.82 3.48
CA CYS A 8 14.21 -15.64 4.16
C CYS A 8 14.65 -15.89 5.61
N GLY A 9 14.51 -17.11 6.12
CA GLY A 9 14.90 -17.47 7.49
C GLY A 9 13.87 -17.13 8.57
N GLY A 10 12.63 -16.81 8.17
CA GLY A 10 11.54 -16.48 9.08
C GLY A 10 11.57 -15.04 9.60
N MET A 11 10.65 -14.74 10.50
CA MET A 11 10.62 -13.47 11.23
C MET A 11 11.69 -13.44 12.32
N GLU A 12 12.22 -12.26 12.62
CA GLU A 12 13.14 -12.05 13.75
C GLU A 12 12.51 -12.49 15.10
N PRO A 13 13.32 -12.91 16.08
CA PRO A 13 12.81 -13.36 17.37
C PRO A 13 11.89 -12.34 18.06
N GLY A 14 10.69 -12.77 18.47
CA GLY A 14 9.68 -11.91 19.10
C GLY A 14 8.84 -11.09 18.12
N HIS A 15 9.07 -11.21 16.81
CA HIS A 15 8.21 -10.65 15.78
C HIS A 15 7.26 -11.71 15.22
N GLU A 16 6.08 -11.26 14.84
CA GLU A 16 5.09 -12.06 14.14
C GLU A 16 4.62 -11.28 12.92
N LEU A 17 4.47 -11.96 11.77
CA LEU A 17 3.99 -11.35 10.54
C LEU A 17 2.60 -10.74 10.74
N TYR A 18 2.45 -9.47 10.39
CA TYR A 18 1.22 -8.71 10.51
C TYR A 18 0.63 -8.34 9.16
N ALA A 19 1.47 -7.87 8.24
CA ALA A 19 1.07 -7.49 6.89
C ALA A 19 2.25 -7.62 5.92
N TYR A 20 1.97 -7.51 4.62
CA TYR A 20 3.00 -7.51 3.59
C TYR A 20 2.59 -6.66 2.38
N LEU A 21 3.59 -6.09 1.71
CA LEU A 21 3.46 -5.43 0.41
C LEU A 21 4.04 -6.39 -0.64
N PRO A 22 3.22 -6.99 -1.52
CA PRO A 22 3.70 -8.01 -2.46
C PRO A 22 4.55 -7.44 -3.60
N GLY A 23 4.38 -6.16 -3.95
CA GLY A 23 4.97 -5.55 -5.15
C GLY A 23 5.63 -4.20 -4.90
N GLY A 24 6.30 -4.06 -3.77
CA GLY A 24 6.93 -2.82 -3.33
C GLY A 24 5.91 -1.77 -2.92
N ALA A 25 6.33 -0.50 -2.93
CA ALA A 25 5.51 0.62 -2.46
C ALA A 25 4.13 0.73 -3.14
N SER A 26 4.05 0.37 -4.43
CA SER A 26 2.84 0.49 -5.25
C SER A 26 1.96 -0.75 -5.23
N GLY A 27 2.45 -1.86 -4.69
CA GLY A 27 1.78 -3.17 -4.74
C GLY A 27 0.58 -3.31 -3.80
N GLY A 28 0.28 -2.32 -2.95
CA GLY A 28 -0.75 -2.39 -1.91
C GLY A 28 -0.27 -3.13 -0.65
N ILE A 29 -1.13 -3.24 0.37
CA ILE A 29 -0.81 -3.86 1.67
C ILE A 29 -1.86 -4.94 1.97
N LEU A 30 -1.41 -6.17 2.26
CA LEU A 30 -2.30 -7.29 2.62
C LEU A 30 -2.00 -7.79 4.03
N PRO A 31 -3.02 -8.25 4.78
CA PRO A 31 -2.82 -8.81 6.10
C PRO A 31 -2.16 -10.19 6.03
N ALA A 32 -1.48 -10.57 7.11
CA ALA A 32 -0.83 -11.88 7.24
C ALA A 32 -1.79 -13.06 7.07
N SER A 33 -3.10 -12.87 7.31
CA SER A 33 -4.14 -13.88 7.04
C SER A 33 -4.27 -14.24 5.56
N MET A 34 -3.73 -13.41 4.66
CA MET A 34 -3.73 -13.62 3.21
C MET A 34 -2.34 -13.99 2.67
N ALA A 35 -1.36 -14.23 3.54
CA ALA A 35 0.02 -14.50 3.14
C ALA A 35 0.21 -15.81 2.35
N ASP A 36 -0.81 -16.68 2.29
CA ASP A 36 -0.80 -17.93 1.52
C ASP A 36 -1.29 -17.74 0.07
N LEU A 37 -1.69 -16.52 -0.30
CA LEU A 37 -1.99 -16.19 -1.69
C LEU A 37 -0.73 -16.34 -2.57
N PRO A 38 -0.86 -16.95 -3.77
CA PRO A 38 0.24 -17.03 -4.72
C PRO A 38 0.74 -15.64 -5.12
N LEU A 39 2.06 -15.47 -5.08
CA LEU A 39 2.76 -14.26 -5.54
C LEU A 39 2.96 -14.33 -7.06
N ASP A 40 1.87 -14.17 -7.80
CA ASP A 40 1.84 -14.24 -9.27
C ASP A 40 1.09 -13.05 -9.87
N PHE A 41 1.25 -12.83 -11.17
CA PHE A 41 0.45 -11.89 -11.94
C PHE A 41 -1.03 -12.28 -11.87
N ASP A 42 -1.90 -11.27 -11.86
CA ASP A 42 -3.37 -11.40 -11.91
C ASP A 42 -4.04 -12.01 -10.66
N THR A 43 -3.26 -12.63 -9.78
CA THR A 43 -3.76 -13.26 -8.55
C THR A 43 -4.12 -12.26 -7.46
N LEU A 44 -3.41 -11.13 -7.41
CA LEU A 44 -3.53 -10.15 -6.31
C LEU A 44 -4.48 -8.98 -6.63
N GLN A 45 -4.79 -8.76 -7.90
CA GLN A 45 -5.64 -7.66 -8.36
C GLN A 45 -7.05 -7.66 -7.77
N PRO A 46 -7.73 -8.81 -7.60
CA PRO A 46 -9.02 -8.86 -6.90
C PRO A 46 -8.96 -8.35 -5.46
N HIS A 47 -7.77 -8.33 -4.87
CA HIS A 47 -7.51 -7.87 -3.51
C HIS A 47 -7.06 -6.41 -3.43
N GLY A 48 -6.99 -5.69 -4.55
CA GLY A 48 -6.51 -4.31 -4.61
C GLY A 48 -4.99 -4.17 -4.65
N CYS A 49 -4.29 -5.28 -4.93
CA CYS A 49 -2.84 -5.37 -4.91
C CYS A 49 -2.30 -5.89 -6.24
N PHE A 50 -0.99 -5.84 -6.44
CA PHE A 50 -0.33 -6.50 -7.55
C PHE A 50 1.12 -6.88 -7.20
N ILE A 51 1.68 -7.85 -7.93
CA ILE A 51 3.04 -8.36 -7.67
C ILE A 51 4.15 -7.41 -8.12
N GLY A 52 3.92 -6.59 -9.15
CA GLY A 52 4.80 -5.47 -9.51
C GLY A 52 6.23 -5.91 -9.78
N SER A 53 7.19 -5.30 -9.07
CA SER A 53 8.62 -5.66 -9.17
C SER A 53 9.00 -6.94 -8.42
N ALA A 54 8.04 -7.62 -7.77
CA ALA A 54 8.25 -8.71 -6.83
C ALA A 54 9.14 -8.33 -5.61
N ALA A 55 9.27 -7.03 -5.32
CA ALA A 55 9.89 -6.56 -4.09
C ALA A 55 8.92 -6.73 -2.92
N VAL A 56 9.11 -7.78 -2.13
CA VAL A 56 8.24 -8.04 -0.97
C VAL A 56 8.75 -7.30 0.26
N ILE A 57 7.87 -6.52 0.90
CA ILE A 57 8.12 -5.89 2.20
C ILE A 57 7.19 -6.54 3.22
N VAL A 58 7.69 -6.89 4.39
CA VAL A 58 6.88 -7.46 5.49
C VAL A 58 6.80 -6.49 6.66
N LEU A 59 5.65 -6.46 7.31
CA LEU A 59 5.39 -5.71 8.54
C LEU A 59 5.13 -6.71 9.66
N SER A 60 5.70 -6.44 10.83
CA SER A 60 5.47 -7.22 12.05
C SER A 60 4.33 -6.64 12.89
N LYS A 61 3.87 -7.37 13.91
CA LYS A 61 2.87 -6.86 14.87
C LYS A 61 3.32 -5.65 15.71
N GLN A 62 4.57 -5.24 15.59
CA GLN A 62 5.09 -4.02 16.21
C GLN A 62 5.02 -2.80 15.28
N ASP A 63 4.72 -3.04 13.99
CA ASP A 63 4.52 -2.01 12.98
C ASP A 63 3.02 -1.68 12.84
N ARG A 64 2.72 -0.59 12.14
CA ARG A 64 1.34 -0.16 11.85
C ARG A 64 1.14 -0.02 10.34
N ALA A 65 0.09 -0.64 9.81
CA ALA A 65 -0.20 -0.59 8.38
C ALA A 65 -0.49 0.85 7.90
N ARG A 66 -1.14 1.66 8.74
CA ARG A 66 -1.39 3.09 8.45
C ARG A 66 -0.09 3.89 8.28
N ASP A 67 0.93 3.59 9.09
CA ASP A 67 2.17 4.35 9.10
C ASP A 67 3.00 3.98 7.87
N ALA A 68 3.00 2.69 7.51
CA ALA A 68 3.57 2.22 6.25
C ALA A 68 2.87 2.87 5.04
N ALA A 69 1.53 2.89 5.00
CA ALA A 69 0.80 3.53 3.91
C ALA A 69 1.08 5.04 3.80
N LEU A 70 1.13 5.76 4.93
CA LEU A 70 1.49 7.18 4.95
C LEU A 70 2.91 7.40 4.43
N ASN A 71 3.85 6.54 4.81
CA ASN A 71 5.21 6.61 4.30
C ASN A 71 5.27 6.37 2.78
N MET A 72 4.51 5.41 2.26
CA MET A 72 4.42 5.18 0.80
C MET A 72 3.81 6.39 0.08
N MET A 73 2.77 7.00 0.64
CA MET A 73 2.14 8.18 0.03
C MET A 73 3.11 9.38 -0.01
N ARG A 74 3.89 9.60 1.06
CA ARG A 74 4.97 10.62 1.07
C ARG A 74 6.05 10.34 0.04
N PHE A 75 6.39 9.07 -0.17
CA PHE A 75 7.31 8.68 -1.24
C PHE A 75 6.73 9.03 -2.62
N PHE A 76 5.46 8.73 -2.89
CA PHE A 76 4.84 9.09 -4.18
C PHE A 76 4.66 10.60 -4.37
N GLU A 77 4.43 11.36 -3.30
CA GLU A 77 4.48 12.82 -3.31
C GLU A 77 5.87 13.32 -3.72
N HIS A 78 6.92 12.80 -3.10
CA HIS A 78 8.31 13.19 -3.38
C HIS A 78 8.76 12.82 -4.80
N GLU A 79 8.43 11.60 -5.26
CA GLU A 79 8.88 11.07 -6.55
C GLU A 79 7.98 11.47 -7.74
N SER A 80 6.90 12.20 -7.48
CA SER A 80 6.04 12.69 -8.56
C SER A 80 6.83 13.60 -9.50
N CYS A 81 6.92 13.24 -10.79
CA CYS A 81 7.54 14.08 -11.82
C CYS A 81 6.82 15.42 -12.06
N GLY A 82 5.60 15.56 -11.54
CA GLY A 82 4.83 16.81 -11.55
C GLY A 82 3.94 17.05 -12.77
N GLN A 83 3.99 16.18 -13.78
CA GLN A 83 3.35 16.40 -15.08
C GLN A 83 1.81 16.38 -15.03
N CYS A 84 1.20 15.42 -14.34
CA CYS A 84 -0.26 15.31 -14.24
C CYS A 84 -0.75 15.80 -12.87
N THR A 85 -1.78 16.64 -12.87
CA THR A 85 -2.39 17.19 -11.65
C THR A 85 -2.91 16.10 -10.71
N PRO A 86 -3.61 15.04 -11.17
CA PRO A 86 -4.07 13.96 -10.30
C PRO A 86 -2.94 13.36 -9.45
N CYS A 87 -1.80 13.06 -10.06
CA CYS A 87 -0.63 12.58 -9.33
C CYS A 87 -0.02 13.68 -8.44
N ARG A 88 0.42 14.81 -9.01
CA ARG A 88 1.20 15.84 -8.30
C ARG A 88 0.46 16.44 -7.11
N VAL A 89 -0.82 16.72 -7.28
CA VAL A 89 -1.64 17.34 -6.23
C VAL A 89 -2.35 16.29 -5.40
N GLY A 90 -2.74 15.16 -6.00
CA GLY A 90 -3.44 14.10 -5.28
C GLY A 90 -2.56 13.40 -4.24
N THR A 91 -1.32 13.05 -4.57
CA THR A 91 -0.41 12.42 -3.57
C THR A 91 -0.15 13.36 -2.39
N ALA A 92 0.13 14.64 -2.65
CA ALA A 92 0.32 15.65 -1.61
C ALA A 92 -0.93 15.83 -0.74
N LYS A 93 -2.12 15.89 -1.35
CA LYS A 93 -3.38 16.04 -0.61
C LYS A 93 -3.70 14.79 0.22
N ALA A 94 -3.48 13.59 -0.33
CA ALA A 94 -3.66 12.34 0.39
C ALA A 94 -2.71 12.24 1.58
N ALA A 95 -1.40 12.52 1.39
CA ALA A 95 -0.41 12.52 2.46
C ALA A 95 -0.76 13.49 3.60
N GLN A 96 -1.38 14.64 3.28
CA GLN A 96 -1.88 15.56 4.29
C GLN A 96 -3.09 14.98 5.05
N LEU A 97 -4.09 14.45 4.35
CA LEU A 97 -5.30 13.90 4.96
C LEU A 97 -5.00 12.69 5.85
N MET A 98 -4.08 11.83 5.43
CA MET A 98 -3.68 10.61 6.14
C MET A 98 -2.96 10.88 7.49
N GLN A 99 -2.55 12.13 7.76
CA GLN A 99 -1.97 12.51 9.06
C GLN A 99 -3.01 12.70 10.15
N ALA A 100 -4.30 12.75 9.81
CA ALA A 100 -5.36 12.79 10.80
C ALA A 100 -5.37 11.49 11.64
N GLU A 101 -5.84 11.59 12.88
CA GLU A 101 -6.01 10.41 13.75
C GLU A 101 -6.97 9.41 13.09
N LYS A 102 -8.08 9.91 12.56
CA LYS A 102 -9.07 9.17 11.76
C LYS A 102 -9.09 9.69 10.33
N TRP A 103 -9.06 8.79 9.37
CA TRP A 103 -9.08 9.10 7.96
C TRP A 103 -10.48 9.44 7.48
N ASP A 104 -10.57 10.45 6.62
CA ASP A 104 -11.78 10.71 5.86
C ASP A 104 -11.83 9.72 4.69
N HIS A 105 -12.51 8.59 4.91
CA HIS A 105 -12.57 7.51 3.94
C HIS A 105 -13.17 7.93 2.60
N ALA A 106 -14.26 8.72 2.64
CA ALA A 106 -14.95 9.14 1.43
C ALA A 106 -14.07 10.07 0.60
N THR A 107 -13.46 11.08 1.24
CA THR A 107 -12.58 12.03 0.54
C THR A 107 -11.33 11.35 -0.01
N LEU A 108 -10.73 10.43 0.75
CA LEU A 108 -9.57 9.68 0.27
C LEU A 108 -9.91 8.74 -0.89
N GLU A 109 -11.09 8.12 -0.88
CA GLU A 109 -11.52 7.25 -1.98
C GLU A 109 -11.83 8.04 -3.25
N ASP A 110 -12.52 9.18 -3.15
CA ASP A 110 -12.75 10.09 -4.28
C ASP A 110 -11.42 10.52 -4.91
N LEU A 111 -10.44 10.88 -4.09
CA LEU A 111 -9.12 11.26 -4.56
C LEU A 111 -8.37 10.09 -5.19
N SER A 112 -8.46 8.92 -4.57
CA SER A 112 -7.86 7.67 -5.04
C SER A 112 -8.39 7.28 -6.42
N GLN A 113 -9.69 7.43 -6.66
CA GLN A 113 -10.31 7.15 -7.95
C GLN A 113 -9.79 8.09 -9.04
N VAL A 114 -9.75 9.40 -8.76
CA VAL A 114 -9.21 10.39 -9.72
C VAL A 114 -7.74 10.13 -10.03
N MET A 115 -6.94 9.77 -9.03
CA MET A 115 -5.53 9.41 -9.23
C MET A 115 -5.37 8.17 -10.10
N ALA A 116 -6.16 7.11 -9.83
CA ALA A 116 -6.14 5.87 -10.59
C ALA A 116 -6.54 6.07 -12.05
N ASP A 117 -7.59 6.85 -12.32
CA ASP A 117 -8.16 6.98 -13.66
C ASP A 117 -7.44 8.02 -14.53
N ALA A 118 -6.94 9.10 -13.93
CA ALA A 118 -6.49 10.28 -14.68
C ALA A 118 -4.97 10.57 -14.55
N SER A 119 -4.22 9.74 -13.83
CA SER A 119 -2.76 9.84 -13.85
C SER A 119 -2.18 9.26 -15.13
N ILE A 120 -1.17 9.95 -15.69
CA ILE A 120 -0.55 9.60 -16.98
C ILE A 120 0.26 8.29 -16.92
N CYS A 121 0.90 8.01 -15.78
CA CYS A 121 1.79 6.86 -15.63
C CYS A 121 1.48 6.04 -14.37
N GLY A 122 2.09 4.86 -14.29
CA GLY A 122 1.85 3.88 -13.22
C GLY A 122 2.11 4.40 -11.81
N LEU A 123 2.98 5.41 -11.61
CA LEU A 123 3.22 5.99 -10.29
C LEU A 123 1.92 6.59 -9.72
N GLY A 124 1.31 7.52 -10.46
CA GLY A 124 0.08 8.17 -9.99
C GLY A 124 -1.11 7.21 -9.97
N GLN A 125 -1.14 6.24 -10.90
CA GLN A 125 -2.23 5.26 -10.97
C GLN A 125 -2.21 4.27 -9.79
N ALA A 126 -1.03 3.87 -9.33
CA ALA A 126 -0.88 2.87 -8.27
C ALA A 126 -0.63 3.46 -6.88
N ALA A 127 -0.29 4.75 -6.77
CA ALA A 127 -0.13 5.43 -5.48
C ALA A 127 -1.29 5.25 -4.49
N PRO A 128 -2.57 5.14 -4.93
CA PRO A 128 -3.68 4.89 -4.02
C PRO A 128 -3.74 3.48 -3.39
N ASN A 129 -3.03 2.49 -3.94
CA ASN A 129 -3.19 1.10 -3.52
C ASN A 129 -2.94 0.88 -2.01
N PRO A 130 -1.85 1.38 -1.41
CA PRO A 130 -1.65 1.23 0.04
C PRO A 130 -2.77 1.86 0.87
N VAL A 131 -3.34 2.98 0.43
CA VAL A 131 -4.43 3.68 1.15
C VAL A 131 -5.69 2.83 1.14
N ARG A 132 -6.14 2.41 -0.05
CA ARG A 132 -7.33 1.57 -0.22
C ARG A 132 -7.22 0.24 0.54
N CYS A 133 -6.03 -0.36 0.51
CA CYS A 133 -5.73 -1.57 1.26
C CYS A 133 -5.87 -1.37 2.77
N VAL A 134 -5.31 -0.29 3.32
CA VAL A 134 -5.43 0.00 4.77
C VAL A 134 -6.88 0.21 5.16
N GLN A 135 -7.63 1.01 4.40
CA GLN A 135 -9.05 1.24 4.66
C GLN A 135 -9.88 -0.05 4.62
N LYS A 136 -9.51 -1.00 3.75
CA LYS A 136 -10.24 -2.26 3.57
C LYS A 136 -9.88 -3.33 4.60
N TYR A 137 -8.59 -3.51 4.87
CA TYR A 137 -8.08 -4.66 5.63
C TYR A 137 -7.65 -4.32 7.07
N PHE A 138 -7.43 -3.04 7.36
CA PHE A 138 -7.02 -2.55 8.68
C PHE A 138 -7.88 -1.34 9.13
N PRO A 139 -9.22 -1.43 9.04
CA PRO A 139 -10.11 -0.31 9.37
C PRO A 139 -10.01 0.15 10.83
N GLU A 140 -9.50 -0.70 11.73
CA GLU A 140 -9.25 -0.34 13.12
C GLU A 140 -8.08 0.64 13.31
N GLU A 141 -7.21 0.79 12.30
CA GLU A 141 -6.09 1.72 12.37
C GLU A 141 -6.44 3.14 11.91
N VAL A 142 -7.54 3.33 11.18
CA VAL A 142 -7.84 4.56 10.42
C VAL A 142 -9.27 5.06 10.54
#